data_AF-A0A3N5LKX3-F1
#
_entry.id   AF-A0A3N5LKX3-F1
#
_cell.length_a   1.000
_cell.length_b   1.000
_cell.length_c   1.000
_cell.angle_alpha   90.00
_cell.angle_beta   90.00
_cell.angle_gamma   90.00
#
_symmetry.space_group_name_H-M   'P 1'
#
loop_
_entity.id
_entity.type
_entity.pdbx_description
1 polymer ?
#
loop_
_entity_poly.entity_id
_entity_poly.type
_entity_poly.pdbx_seq_one_letter_code
_entity_poly.pdbx_strand_id
1 'polypeptide(L)' 'ATPRGSFRQIFQKNRLLSITGLPQLVERGDVSIGLALQDSKPKILVNMSQLRAEGHEVASNLLQLAQLIQ' A
#
# COMPACT_ATOMS: atom_id res chain seq x y z
N ALA A 1 0.63 -3.80 -29.46
CA ALA A 1 0.90 -4.26 -28.09
C ALA A 1 -0.31 -3.91 -27.23
N THR A 2 -0.90 -4.85 -26.49
CA THR A 2 -1.95 -4.54 -25.53
C THR A 2 -1.37 -3.60 -24.47
N PRO A 3 -2.02 -2.47 -24.12
CA PRO A 3 -1.53 -1.60 -23.06
C PRO A 3 -1.42 -2.43 -21.78
N ARG A 4 -0.20 -2.60 -21.25
CA ARG A 4 -0.05 -3.15 -19.90
C ARG A 4 -0.61 -2.09 -18.96
N GLY A 5 -1.69 -2.41 -18.25
CA GLY A 5 -2.21 -1.54 -17.19
C GLY A 5 -1.12 -1.29 -16.15
N SER A 6 -1.13 -0.11 -15.54
CA SER A 6 -0.25 0.15 -14.39
C SER A 6 -0.54 -0.84 -13.26
N PHE A 7 0.46 -1.17 -12.44
CA PHE A 7 0.27 -2.08 -11.30
C PHE A 7 -0.91 -1.67 -10.41
N ARG A 8 -1.03 -0.36 -10.15
CA ARG A 8 -2.16 0.25 -9.44
C ARG A 8 -3.52 -0.17 -10.02
N GLN A 9 -3.70 -0.04 -11.33
CA GLN A 9 -4.95 -0.41 -12.01
C GLN A 9 -5.25 -1.91 -11.90
N ILE A 10 -4.22 -2.75 -11.97
CA ILE A 10 -4.37 -4.20 -11.82
C ILE A 10 -4.85 -4.53 -10.40
N PHE A 11 -4.24 -3.94 -9.37
CA PHE A 11 -4.61 -4.21 -7.98
C PHE A 11 -6.04 -3.75 -7.67
N GLN A 12 -6.39 -2.52 -8.07
CA GLN A 12 -7.73 -1.96 -7.88
C GLN A 12 -8.81 -2.77 -8.62
N LYS A 13 -8.61 -3.04 -9.92
CA LYS A 13 -9.58 -3.78 -10.74
C LYS A 13 -9.87 -5.18 -10.19
N ASN A 14 -8.84 -5.85 -9.69
CA ASN A 14 -8.94 -7.23 -9.22
C ASN A 14 -9.11 -7.34 -7.70
N ARG A 15 -9.26 -6.20 -6.99
CA ARG A 15 -9.38 -6.14 -5.53
C ARG A 15 -8.25 -6.88 -4.79
N LEU A 16 -7.02 -6.77 -5.29
CA LEU A 16 -5.85 -7.43 -4.72
C LEU A 16 -5.19 -6.52 -3.68
N LEU A 17 -4.90 -7.06 -2.50
CA LEU A 17 -4.08 -6.38 -1.52
C LEU A 17 -2.64 -6.30 -2.03
N SER A 18 -2.09 -5.09 -2.10
CA SER A 18 -0.71 -4.88 -2.55
C SER A 18 0.22 -4.57 -1.37
N ILE A 19 1.35 -5.29 -1.31
CA ILE A 19 2.36 -5.16 -0.25
C ILE A 19 3.74 -5.02 -0.89
N THR A 20 4.59 -4.14 -0.35
CA THR A 20 5.94 -3.90 -0.88
C THR A 20 6.99 -3.68 0.21
N GLY A 21 8.25 -3.98 -0.12
CA GLY A 21 9.43 -3.60 0.65
C GLY A 21 9.99 -2.20 0.30
N LEU A 22 9.35 -1.50 -0.63
CA LEU A 22 9.81 -0.21 -1.17
C LEU A 22 8.85 0.93 -0.75
N PRO A 23 9.15 1.71 0.31
CA PRO A 23 8.26 2.75 0.84
C PRO A 23 7.77 3.77 -0.19
N GLN A 24 8.63 4.10 -1.15
CA GLN A 24 8.37 5.09 -2.20
C GLN A 24 7.13 4.76 -3.04
N LEU A 25 6.80 3.47 -3.21
CA LEU A 25 5.62 3.04 -3.95
C LEU A 25 4.33 3.25 -3.16
N VAL A 26 4.40 3.19 -1.83
CA VAL A 26 3.26 3.46 -0.94
C VAL A 26 3.00 4.96 -0.86
N GLU A 27 4.07 5.75 -0.75
CA GLU A 27 4.02 7.22 -0.74
C GLU A 27 3.41 7.79 -2.03
N ARG A 28 3.67 7.17 -3.18
CA ARG A 28 3.07 7.55 -4.48
C ARG A 28 1.65 7.03 -4.68
N GLY A 29 1.19 6.10 -3.82
CA GLY A 29 -0.12 5.45 -3.92
C GLY A 29 -0.20 4.34 -4.97
N ASP A 30 0.93 3.78 -5.39
CA ASP A 30 0.97 2.62 -6.31
C ASP A 30 0.69 1.30 -5.61
N VAL A 31 0.96 1.24 -4.30
CA VAL A 31 0.79 0.08 -3.42
C VAL A 31 0.14 0.51 -2.10
N SER A 32 -0.67 -0.34 -1.48
CA SER A 32 -1.42 -0.01 -0.26
C SER A 32 -0.60 -0.17 1.03
N ILE A 33 0.25 -1.20 1.16
CA ILE A 33 1.04 -1.42 2.38
C ILE A 33 2.54 -1.53 2.09
N GLY A 34 3.35 -0.89 2.92
CA GLY A 34 4.82 -0.95 2.89
C GLY A 34 5.40 -1.49 4.18
N LEU A 35 6.35 -2.40 4.07
CA LEU A 35 7.14 -2.91 5.18
C LEU A 35 8.60 -2.54 4.93
N ALA A 36 9.18 -1.71 5.78
CA ALA A 36 10.55 -1.24 5.59
C ALA A 36 11.29 -1.08 6.91
N LEU A 37 12.58 -0.78 6.80
CA LEU A 37 13.39 -0.31 7.91
C LEU A 37 13.59 1.19 7.77
N GLN A 38 13.41 1.92 8.87
CA GLN A 38 13.85 3.31 9.02
C GLN A 38 14.72 3.36 10.27
N ASP A 39 15.98 3.80 10.12
CA ASP A 39 16.96 3.88 11.22
C ASP A 39 17.08 2.57 12.01
N SER A 40 17.16 1.44 11.28
CA SER A 40 17.20 0.08 11.82
C SER A 40 15.97 -0.36 12.63
N LYS A 41 14.86 0.39 12.56
CA LYS A 41 13.58 0.03 13.17
C LYS A 41 12.56 -0.37 12.11
N PRO A 42 11.77 -1.44 12.33
CA PRO A 42 10.69 -1.81 11.42
C PRO A 42 9.64 -0.72 11.38
N LYS A 43 9.18 -0.41 10.17
CA LYS A 43 8.18 0.61 9.89
C LYS A 43 7.13 0.04 8.96
N ILE A 44 5.87 0.25 9.32
CA ILE A 44 4.72 -0.07 8.50
C ILE A 44 4.20 1.25 7.92
N LEU A 45 4.02 1.30 6.60
CA LEU A 45 3.34 2.40 5.93
C LEU A 45 2.04 1.89 5.34
N VAL A 46 0.96 2.66 5.48
CA VAL A 46 -0.34 2.33 4.89
C VAL A 46 -0.86 3.52 4.11
N ASN A 47 -1.06 3.34 2.81
CA ASN A 47 -1.78 4.29 1.97
C ASN A 47 -3.27 3.96 2.01
N MET A 48 -4.04 4.76 2.75
CA MET A 48 -5.46 4.52 3.00
C MET A 48 -6.30 4.67 1.74
N SER A 49 -5.94 5.60 0.84
CA SER A 49 -6.63 5.80 -0.43
C SER A 49 -6.47 4.59 -1.35
N GLN A 50 -5.24 4.07 -1.50
CA GLN A 50 -4.98 2.89 -2.33
C GLN A 50 -5.59 1.63 -1.72
N LEU A 51 -5.51 1.45 -0.40
CA LEU A 51 -6.12 0.32 0.31
C LEU A 51 -7.64 0.25 0.08
N ARG A 52 -8.33 1.39 0.20
CA ARG A 52 -9.77 1.49 -0.07
C ARG A 52 -10.09 1.25 -1.55
N ALA A 53 -9.25 1.74 -2.46
CA ALA A 53 -9.41 1.52 -3.90
C ALA A 53 -9.23 0.05 -4.29
N GLU A 54 -8.42 -0.71 -3.54
CA GLU A 54 -8.31 -2.17 -3.64
C GLU A 54 -9.47 -2.92 -2.96
N GLY A 55 -10.34 -2.22 -2.23
CA GLY A 55 -11.50 -2.78 -1.56
C GLY A 55 -11.19 -3.45 -0.22
N HIS A 56 -10.09 -3.05 0.43
CA HIS A 56 -9.67 -3.62 1.72
C HIS A 56 -9.81 -2.62 2.87
N GLU A 57 -9.99 -3.17 4.05
CA GLU A 57 -9.88 -2.47 5.33
C GLU A 57 -8.85 -3.21 6.19
N VAL A 58 -8.15 -2.47 7.04
CA VAL A 58 -7.22 -3.06 8.02
C VAL A 58 -7.69 -2.79 9.43
N ALA A 59 -7.41 -3.74 10.31
CA ALA A 59 -7.76 -3.66 11.71
C ALA A 59 -7.11 -2.42 12.37
N SER A 60 -7.86 -1.80 13.28
CA SER A 60 -7.47 -0.55 13.94
C SER A 60 -6.16 -0.66 14.74
N ASN A 61 -5.89 -1.82 15.32
CA ASN A 61 -4.63 -2.10 16.02
C ASN A 61 -3.41 -2.03 15.09
N LEU A 62 -3.53 -2.44 13.82
CA LEU A 62 -2.45 -2.32 12.84
C LEU A 62 -2.23 -0.85 12.45
N LEU A 63 -3.31 -0.08 12.28
CA LEU A 63 -3.23 1.35 11.96
C LEU A 63 -2.53 2.15 13.07
N GLN A 64 -2.67 1.74 14.33
CA GLN A 64 -1.94 2.35 15.46
C GLN A 64 -0.42 2.14 15.40
N LEU A 65 0.05 1.10 14.70
CA LEU A 65 1.47 0.79 14.52
C LEU A 65 2.05 1.40 13.22
N ALA A 66 1.19 1.82 12.30
CA ALA A 66 1.58 2.25 10.98
C ALA A 66 1.65 3.78 10.85
N GLN A 67 2.55 4.25 10.00
CA GLN A 67 2.42 5.58 9.44
C GLN A 67 1.34 5.58 8.37
N LEU A 68 0.37 6.47 8.51
CA LEU A 68 -0.75 6.60 7.58
C LEU A 68 -0.46 7.65 6.51
N ILE A 69 -0.77 7.31 5.26
CA ILE A 69 -0.76 8.21 4.10
C ILE A 69 -2.21 8.31 3.64
N GLN A 70 -2.70 9.54 3.51
CA GLN A 70 -4.09 9.82 3.11
C GLN A 70 -4.18 10.06 1.61
#